data_AF-A0AAP6SG02-F1
#
_entry.id   AF-A0AAP6SG02-F1
#
_cell.length_a   1.000
_cell.length_b   1.000
_cell.length_c   1.000
_cell.angle_alpha   90.00
_cell.angle_beta   90.00
_cell.angle_gamma   90.00
#
_symmetry.space_group_name_H-M   'P 1'
#
loop_
_entity.id
_entity.type
_entity.pdbx_description
1 polymer ?
#
loop_
_entity_poly.entity_id
_entity_poly.type
_entity_poly.pdbx_seq_one_letter_code
_entity_poly.pdbx_strand_id
1 'polypeptide(L)'
;MYTIQFLSDEQSEFEKFISKFRKDAELNPDFQAIMRFVEQILSNGALERYFRREGKMSDSVVALPVLKSKLRLYCLRLTDKILILGNGDVKSSRTYEEDDTLQGYVMDLQKFERLLRHEVRSGNVQITEKEIITDKSFEI
;
A
#
# COMPACT_ATOMS: atom_id res chain seq x y z
N MET A 1 -9.24 6.07 3.74
CA MET A 1 -8.28 5.34 2.89
C MET A 1 -7.52 6.36 2.07
N TYR A 2 -6.21 6.22 1.97
CA TYR A 2 -5.31 7.16 1.30
C TYR A 2 -4.51 6.42 0.22
N THR A 3 -3.84 7.15 -0.65
CA THR A 3 -2.87 6.62 -1.62
C THR A 3 -1.63 7.51 -1.67
N ILE A 4 -0.50 6.95 -2.06
CA ILE A 4 0.72 7.73 -2.34
C ILE A 4 0.61 8.32 -3.73
N GLN A 5 1.00 9.58 -3.89
CA GLN A 5 1.22 10.23 -5.17
C GLN A 5 2.55 10.98 -5.11
N PHE A 6 3.44 10.70 -6.06
CA PHE A 6 4.67 11.46 -6.22
C PHE A 6 4.37 12.75 -6.97
N LEU A 7 4.99 13.86 -6.56
CA LEU A 7 4.77 15.18 -7.17
C LEU A 7 5.18 15.25 -8.65
N SER A 8 6.07 14.35 -9.08
CA SER A 8 6.46 14.19 -10.49
C SER A 8 5.42 13.49 -11.35
N ASP A 9 4.41 12.87 -10.75
CA ASP A 9 3.44 12.02 -11.43
C ASP A 9 2.02 12.59 -11.37
N GLU A 10 1.33 12.50 -12.50
CA GLU A 10 -0.08 12.87 -12.60
C GLU A 10 -1.00 11.87 -11.90
N GLN A 11 -0.57 10.62 -11.77
CA GLN A 11 -1.32 9.53 -11.17
C GLN A 11 -0.72 9.11 -9.83
N SER A 12 -1.59 8.78 -8.88
CA SER A 12 -1.20 8.10 -7.66
C SER A 12 -0.69 6.67 -7.95
N GLU A 13 0.08 6.12 -7.01
CA GLU A 13 0.61 4.76 -7.10
C GLU A 13 -0.49 3.71 -7.28
N PHE A 14 -1.62 3.88 -6.60
CA PHE A 14 -2.75 2.97 -6.74
C PHE A 14 -3.45 3.10 -8.09
N GLU A 15 -3.55 4.31 -8.66
CA GLU A 15 -4.10 4.52 -10.00
C GLU A 15 -3.21 3.93 -11.09
N LYS A 16 -1.88 3.98 -10.91
CA LYS A 16 -0.92 3.30 -11.80
C LYS A 16 -1.16 1.78 -11.77
N PHE A 17 -1.30 1.20 -10.58
CA PHE A 17 -1.64 -0.21 -10.41
C PHE A 17 -2.93 -0.60 -11.14
N ILE A 18 -4.00 0.17 -10.93
CA ILE A 18 -5.29 -0.07 -11.61
C ILE A 18 -5.12 0.04 -13.13
N SER A 19 -4.47 1.10 -13.61
CA SER A 19 -4.29 1.35 -15.04
C SER A 19 -3.52 0.23 -15.72
N LYS A 20 -2.51 -0.33 -15.02
CA LYS A 20 -1.70 -1.45 -15.49
C LYS A 20 -2.50 -2.74 -15.63
N PHE A 21 -3.30 -3.11 -14.62
CA PHE A 21 -3.92 -4.45 -14.57
C PHE A 21 -5.39 -4.50 -14.98
N ARG A 22 -6.13 -3.39 -15.03
CA ARG A 22 -7.58 -3.41 -15.31
C ARG A 22 -7.96 -3.98 -16.68
N LYS A 23 -7.05 -3.95 -17.65
CA LYS A 23 -7.28 -4.43 -19.03
C LYS A 23 -6.50 -5.72 -19.33
N ASP A 24 -5.76 -6.25 -18.36
CA ASP A 24 -4.96 -7.45 -18.55
C ASP A 24 -5.87 -8.68 -18.48
N ALA A 25 -6.04 -9.40 -19.59
CA ALA A 25 -6.95 -10.53 -19.65
C ALA A 25 -6.51 -11.71 -18.76
N GLU A 26 -5.20 -11.93 -18.61
CA GLU A 26 -4.65 -13.06 -17.86
C GLU A 26 -4.68 -12.81 -16.35
N LEU A 27 -4.41 -11.56 -15.95
CA LEU A 27 -4.30 -11.15 -14.55
C LEU A 27 -5.61 -10.56 -14.01
N ASN A 28 -6.65 -10.36 -14.84
CA ASN A 28 -7.95 -9.85 -14.40
C ASN A 28 -8.54 -10.61 -13.20
N PRO A 29 -8.53 -11.96 -13.12
CA PRO A 29 -9.08 -12.65 -11.94
C PRO A 29 -8.37 -12.29 -10.62
N ASP A 30 -7.04 -12.16 -10.66
CA ASP A 30 -6.21 -11.73 -9.53
C ASP A 30 -6.47 -10.26 -9.18
N PHE A 31 -6.54 -9.39 -10.19
CA PHE A 31 -6.86 -7.98 -10.02
C PHE A 31 -8.23 -7.78 -9.37
N GLN A 32 -9.27 -8.46 -9.87
CA GLN A 32 -10.61 -8.41 -9.30
C GLN A 32 -10.64 -8.94 -7.86
N ALA A 33 -9.82 -9.94 -7.53
CA ALA A 33 -9.69 -10.41 -6.16
C ALA A 33 -9.14 -9.32 -5.23
N ILE A 34 -8.10 -8.60 -5.66
CA ILE A 34 -7.55 -7.46 -4.90
C ILE A 34 -8.60 -6.36 -4.76
N MET A 35 -9.31 -5.98 -5.83
CA MET A 35 -10.36 -4.94 -5.77
C MET A 35 -11.47 -5.31 -4.78
N ARG A 36 -11.90 -6.57 -4.74
CA ARG A 36 -12.86 -7.05 -3.73
C ARG A 36 -12.35 -6.88 -2.30
N PHE A 37 -11.07 -7.14 -2.03
CA PHE A 37 -10.49 -6.87 -0.70
C PHE A 37 -10.48 -5.38 -0.40
N VAL A 38 -10.13 -4.53 -1.37
CA VAL A 38 -10.15 -3.07 -1.20
C VAL A 38 -11.58 -2.58 -0.88
N GLU A 39 -12.61 -3.05 -1.59
CA GLU A 39 -14.02 -2.74 -1.31
C GLU A 39 -14.47 -3.20 0.07
N GLN A 40 -14.07 -4.41 0.47
CA GLN A 40 -14.36 -4.93 1.82
C GLN A 40 -13.69 -4.10 2.91
N ILE A 41 -12.46 -3.63 2.69
CA ILE A 41 -11.74 -2.77 3.62
C ILE A 41 -12.39 -1.38 3.69
N LEU A 42 -12.80 -0.81 2.55
CA LEU A 42 -13.54 0.45 2.51
C LEU A 42 -14.82 0.38 3.36
N SER A 43 -15.51 -0.76 3.32
CA SER A 43 -16.78 -0.96 4.04
C SER A 43 -16.59 -1.30 5.52
N ASN A 44 -15.58 -2.10 5.86
CA ASN A 44 -15.45 -2.71 7.18
C ASN A 44 -14.24 -2.22 8.00
N GLY A 45 -13.40 -1.38 7.42
CA GLY A 45 -12.11 -1.01 7.99
C GLY A 45 -10.96 -1.95 7.60
N ALA A 46 -9.74 -1.48 7.84
CA ALA A 46 -8.48 -2.13 7.53
C ALA A 46 -8.08 -3.15 8.62
N LEU A 47 -8.92 -4.15 8.83
CA LEU A 47 -8.70 -5.20 9.83
C LEU A 47 -7.56 -6.14 9.40
N GLU A 48 -6.72 -6.57 10.35
CA GLU A 48 -5.48 -7.32 10.07
C GLU A 48 -5.70 -8.59 9.23
N ARG A 49 -6.84 -9.26 9.41
CA ARG A 49 -7.20 -10.49 8.69
C ARG A 49 -7.26 -10.33 7.16
N TYR A 50 -7.43 -9.10 6.66
CA TYR A 50 -7.48 -8.86 5.21
C TYR A 50 -6.10 -8.87 4.56
N PHE A 51 -5.04 -8.76 5.35
CA PHE A 51 -3.71 -8.52 4.84
C PHE A 51 -2.75 -9.67 5.13
N ARG A 52 -1.75 -9.78 4.25
CA ARG A 52 -0.54 -10.56 4.51
C ARG A 52 0.54 -9.64 5.05
N ARG A 53 1.18 -10.01 6.16
CA ARG A 53 2.37 -9.31 6.64
C ARG A 53 3.55 -9.72 5.75
N GLU A 54 4.07 -8.77 4.98
CA GLU A 54 5.24 -8.98 4.11
C GLU A 54 6.40 -8.04 4.45
N GLY A 55 6.16 -6.94 5.16
CA GLY A 55 7.23 -6.07 5.65
C GLY A 55 8.05 -6.63 6.82
N LYS A 56 8.93 -5.78 7.35
CA LYS A 56 9.72 -6.08 8.55
C LYS A 56 8.83 -5.97 9.79
N MET A 57 9.21 -6.68 10.86
CA MET A 57 8.47 -6.65 12.13
C MET A 57 8.32 -5.25 12.75
N SER A 58 9.17 -4.30 12.35
CA SER A 58 9.18 -2.92 12.83
C SER A 58 8.43 -1.93 11.93
N ASP A 59 7.98 -2.35 10.75
CA ASP A 59 7.22 -1.53 9.80
C ASP A 59 5.76 -1.99 9.71
N SER A 60 4.92 -1.14 9.10
CA SER A 60 3.49 -1.41 8.93
C SER A 60 3.16 -1.83 7.49
N VAL A 61 4.14 -2.34 6.75
CA VAL A 61 3.95 -2.75 5.36
C VAL A 61 3.23 -4.09 5.31
N VAL A 62 2.14 -4.09 4.55
CA VAL A 62 1.30 -5.25 4.34
C VAL A 62 0.98 -5.41 2.86
N ALA A 63 0.52 -6.59 2.47
CA ALA A 63 0.19 -6.91 1.08
C ALA A 63 -1.22 -7.50 0.93
N LEU A 64 -1.86 -7.17 -0.19
CA LEU A 64 -3.09 -7.78 -0.68
C LEU A 64 -2.79 -8.62 -1.94
N PRO A 65 -3.55 -9.72 -2.18
CA PRO A 65 -4.57 -10.29 -1.31
C PRO A 65 -3.95 -11.27 -0.29
N VAL A 66 -4.67 -11.60 0.79
CA VAL A 66 -4.23 -12.65 1.74
C VAL A 66 -4.18 -14.05 1.10
N LEU A 67 -5.00 -14.26 0.06
CA LEU A 67 -5.07 -15.51 -0.69
C LEU A 67 -3.90 -15.64 -1.69
N LYS A 68 -3.71 -16.85 -2.22
CA LYS A 68 -2.74 -17.11 -3.30
C LYS A 68 -3.18 -16.30 -4.53
N SER A 69 -2.26 -15.49 -5.05
CA SER A 69 -2.50 -14.63 -6.20
C SER A 69 -1.18 -14.38 -6.93
N LYS A 70 -1.27 -14.20 -8.25
CA LYS A 70 -0.15 -13.75 -9.09
C LYS A 70 0.16 -12.27 -8.90
N LEU A 71 -0.75 -11.48 -8.34
CA LEU A 71 -0.55 -10.07 -8.08
C LEU A 71 -0.32 -9.81 -6.59
N ARG A 72 0.46 -8.77 -6.30
CA ARG A 72 0.61 -8.20 -4.97
C ARG A 72 0.40 -6.71 -5.03
N LEU A 73 -0.48 -6.20 -4.17
CA LEU A 73 -0.61 -4.77 -3.91
C LEU A 73 -0.08 -4.47 -2.51
N TYR A 74 0.97 -3.66 -2.41
CA TYR A 74 1.55 -3.28 -1.13
C TYR A 74 0.89 -2.03 -0.56
N CYS A 75 0.71 -2.02 0.75
CA CYS A 75 0.00 -0.99 1.49
C CYS A 75 0.72 -0.71 2.82
N LEU A 76 0.43 0.44 3.43
CA LEU A 76 0.73 0.71 4.83
C LEU A 76 -0.56 0.71 5.64
N ARG A 77 -0.65 -0.21 6.61
CA ARG A 77 -1.78 -0.25 7.55
C ARG A 77 -1.38 0.44 8.86
N LEU A 78 -1.85 1.66 9.08
CA LEU A 78 -1.51 2.43 10.28
C LEU A 78 -2.49 2.15 11.44
N THR A 79 -3.79 2.04 11.14
CA THR A 79 -4.85 1.71 12.11
C THR A 79 -5.91 0.85 11.44
N ASP A 80 -6.92 0.39 12.19
CA ASP A 80 -8.10 -0.30 11.64
C ASP A 80 -8.95 0.59 10.72
N LYS A 81 -8.69 1.90 10.66
CA LYS A 81 -9.45 2.85 9.81
C LYS A 81 -8.55 3.61 8.82
N ILE A 82 -7.23 3.55 8.99
CA ILE A 82 -6.25 4.21 8.13
C ILE A 82 -5.41 3.15 7.41
N LEU A 83 -5.69 3.03 6.11
CA LEU A 83 -4.88 2.30 5.13
C LEU A 83 -4.39 3.28 4.07
N ILE A 84 -3.11 3.19 3.74
CA ILE A 84 -2.49 3.88 2.60
C ILE A 84 -2.17 2.83 1.54
N LEU A 85 -2.82 2.94 0.38
CA LEU A 85 -2.55 2.10 -0.78
C LEU A 85 -1.28 2.60 -1.48
N GLY A 86 -0.36 1.69 -1.74
CA GLY A 86 0.81 1.93 -2.57
C GLY A 86 0.59 1.36 -3.97
N ASN A 87 1.64 0.77 -4.50
CA ASN A 87 1.66 0.11 -5.80
C ASN A 87 1.86 -1.40 -5.66
N GLY A 88 1.93 -2.08 -6.79
CA GLY A 88 2.01 -3.52 -6.85
C GLY A 88 2.42 -4.03 -8.22
N ASP A 89 2.83 -5.30 -8.26
CA ASP A 89 3.15 -5.97 -9.52
C ASP A 89 2.88 -7.47 -9.45
N VAL A 90 3.20 -8.15 -10.56
CA VAL A 90 3.23 -9.60 -10.65
C VAL A 90 4.28 -10.14 -9.69
N LYS A 91 3.83 -11.07 -8.82
CA LYS A 91 4.70 -11.83 -7.94
C LYS A 91 5.25 -13.06 -8.67
N SER A 92 6.47 -12.92 -9.18
CA SER A 92 7.21 -13.99 -9.84
C SER A 92 8.06 -14.82 -8.87
N SER A 93 8.43 -14.24 -7.73
CA SER A 93 9.40 -14.75 -6.77
C SER A 93 8.78 -15.25 -5.46
N ARG A 94 9.61 -15.83 -4.56
CA ARG A 94 9.13 -16.29 -3.25
C ARG A 94 8.91 -15.10 -2.32
N THR A 95 9.86 -14.18 -2.29
CA THR A 95 9.86 -12.97 -1.47
C THR A 95 10.03 -11.72 -2.33
N TYR A 96 9.58 -10.56 -1.83
CA TYR A 96 9.59 -9.33 -2.61
C TYR A 96 11.02 -8.80 -2.84
N GLU A 97 11.98 -9.16 -1.98
CA GLU A 97 13.39 -8.76 -2.07
C GLU A 97 14.13 -9.41 -3.25
N GLU A 98 13.55 -10.47 -3.83
CA GLU A 98 14.10 -11.14 -5.02
C GLU A 98 13.68 -10.45 -6.33
N ASP A 99 12.78 -9.46 -6.26
CA ASP A 99 12.24 -8.72 -7.41
C ASP A 99 12.46 -7.22 -7.18
N ASP A 100 13.33 -6.60 -8.00
CA ASP A 100 13.71 -5.19 -7.85
C ASP A 100 12.51 -4.24 -7.87
N THR A 101 11.44 -4.58 -8.61
CA THR A 101 10.24 -3.75 -8.73
C THR A 101 9.41 -3.83 -7.45
N LEU A 102 9.12 -5.05 -6.99
CA LEU A 102 8.37 -5.24 -5.74
C LEU A 102 9.16 -4.70 -4.55
N GLN A 103 10.48 -4.88 -4.54
CA GLN A 103 11.37 -4.32 -3.53
C GLN A 103 11.34 -2.80 -3.54
N GLY A 104 11.38 -2.15 -4.70
CA GLY A 104 11.23 -0.71 -4.84
C GLY A 104 9.97 -0.19 -4.15
N TYR A 105 8.81 -0.77 -4.48
CA TYR A 105 7.53 -0.37 -3.88
C TYR A 105 7.51 -0.53 -2.36
N VAL A 106 8.05 -1.63 -1.84
CA VAL A 106 8.14 -1.84 -0.38
C VAL A 106 9.09 -0.84 0.27
N MET A 107 10.24 -0.55 -0.35
CA MET A 107 11.20 0.42 0.17
C MET A 107 10.62 1.83 0.22
N ASP A 108 9.85 2.25 -0.78
CA ASP A 108 9.20 3.56 -0.81
C ASP A 108 8.17 3.68 0.31
N LEU A 109 7.35 2.66 0.53
CA LEU A 109 6.42 2.60 1.67
C LEU A 109 7.16 2.66 3.01
N GLN A 110 8.26 1.93 3.16
CA GLN A 110 9.07 1.94 4.38
C GLN A 110 9.71 3.32 4.64
N LYS A 111 10.23 3.98 3.59
CA LYS A 111 10.80 5.33 3.69
C LYS A 111 9.73 6.34 4.08
N PHE A 112 8.60 6.31 3.39
CA PHE A 112 7.46 7.17 3.69
C PHE A 112 7.00 6.99 5.14
N GLU A 113 6.84 5.75 5.62
CA GLU A 113 6.44 5.48 7.00
C GLU A 113 7.44 6.05 8.01
N ARG A 114 8.75 5.94 7.75
CA ARG A 114 9.78 6.52 8.63
C ARG A 114 9.65 8.04 8.73
N LEU A 115 9.44 8.71 7.60
CA LEU A 115 9.26 10.16 7.56
C LEU A 115 7.95 10.57 8.25
N LEU A 116 6.86 9.87 7.97
CA LEU A 116 5.57 10.10 8.62
C LEU A 116 5.69 9.98 10.15
N ARG A 117 6.34 8.92 10.65
CA ARG A 117 6.57 8.72 12.09
C ARG A 117 7.48 9.81 12.68
N HIS A 118 8.46 10.29 11.92
CA HIS A 118 9.32 11.40 12.36
C HIS A 118 8.50 12.69 12.53
N GLU A 119 7.72 13.07 11.53
CA GLU A 119 6.90 14.28 11.59
C GLU A 119 5.81 14.22 12.65
N VAL A 120 5.27 13.03 12.94
CA VAL A 120 4.36 12.82 14.08
C VAL A 120 5.04 13.11 15.41
N ARG A 121 6.30 12.67 15.58
CA ARG A 121 7.07 12.95 16.81
C ARG A 121 7.44 14.43 16.93
N SER A 122 7.69 15.09 15.81
CA SER A 122 7.99 16.53 15.74
C SER A 122 6.75 17.40 15.91
N GLY A 123 5.54 16.83 15.93
CA GLY A 123 4.28 17.54 16.10
C GLY A 123 3.72 18.19 14.83
N ASN A 124 4.33 17.95 13.68
CA ASN A 124 3.94 18.52 12.39
C ASN A 124 2.82 17.72 11.71
N VAL A 125 2.72 16.43 12.02
CA VAL A 125 1.65 15.54 11.53
C VAL A 125 0.87 15.00 12.72
N GLN A 126 -0.45 15.01 12.64
CA GLN A 126 -1.30 14.36 13.62
C GLN A 126 -2.03 13.18 12.98
N ILE A 127 -1.82 11.98 13.52
CA ILE A 127 -2.57 10.78 13.13
C ILE A 127 -3.62 10.52 14.20
N THR A 128 -4.89 10.66 13.84
CA THR A 128 -6.03 10.25 14.68
C THR A 128 -6.37 8.79 14.41
N GLU A 129 -7.44 8.27 15.01
CA GLU A 129 -7.90 6.92 14.70
C GLU A 129 -8.31 6.78 13.22
N LYS A 130 -8.80 7.86 12.59
CA LYS A 130 -9.49 7.84 11.29
C LYS A 130 -8.82 8.67 10.20
N GLU A 131 -8.01 9.64 10.59
CA GLU A 131 -7.49 10.68 9.68
C GLU A 131 -6.01 10.96 9.93
N ILE A 132 -5.31 11.34 8.86
CA ILE A 132 -3.98 11.93 8.91
C ILE A 132 -4.14 13.42 8.62
N ILE A 133 -3.75 14.27 9.56
CA ILE A 133 -3.85 15.73 9.47
C ILE A 133 -2.44 16.27 9.25
N THR A 134 -2.20 16.83 8.07
CA THR A 134 -0.93 17.42 7.65
C THR A 134 -1.11 18.27 6.40
N ASP A 135 -0.26 19.29 6.23
CA ASP A 135 -0.07 20.08 5.01
C ASP A 135 1.30 19.81 4.34
N LYS A 136 2.04 18.81 4.85
CA LYS A 136 3.40 18.48 4.40
C LYS A 136 3.41 17.53 3.22
N SER A 137 4.35 17.80 2.31
CA SER A 137 4.87 16.83 1.35
C SER A 137 6.14 16.17 1.91
N PHE A 138 6.41 14.93 1.53
CA PHE A 138 7.56 14.15 1.98
C PHE A 138 8.52 13.88 0.81
N GLU A 139 9.82 13.95 1.06
CA GLU A 139 10.88 13.65 0.08
C GLU A 139 11.41 12.22 0.33
N ILE A 140 11.33 11.34 -0.69
CA ILE A 140 11.52 9.88 -0.58
C ILE A 140 12.63 9.40 -1.52
#